data_AF-A0A832CB84-F1
#
_entry.id   AF-A0A832CB84-F1
#
_cell.length_a   1.000
_cell.length_b   1.000
_cell.length_c   1.000
_cell.angle_alpha   90.00
_cell.angle_beta   90.00
_cell.angle_gamma   90.00
#
_symmetry.space_group_name_H-M   'P 1'
#
loop_
_entity.id
_entity.type
_entity.pdbx_description
1 polymer ?
#
loop_
_entity_poly.entity_id
_entity_poly.type
_entity_poly.pdbx_seq_one_letter_code
_entity_poly.pdbx_strand_id
1 'polypeptide(L)'
;MLGETQLRTRSKLIIWISIVALSIVLLIIGYSYLYVVFPKGLLEQGVNRLSEVVEEGLKSSKDSSIDLILRLTLTIMANNAIANTLFALPFVGPLFYVYTIVFTGAILRYYVELYTKSIPHEKIMLSLLTTPHTYIEFLAYAIALTESIILTTVIVKTIVNRKHLLGYLAMLCISYAVLFLAAFVEALTMYFFL
;
A
#
# COMPACT_ATOMS: atom_id res chain seq x y z
N MET A 1 -20.28 4.42 -29.19
CA MET A 1 -18.90 4.49 -28.66
C MET A 1 -18.78 5.14 -27.28
N LEU A 2 -19.50 6.22 -26.93
CA LEU A 2 -19.43 6.83 -25.58
C LEU A 2 -19.97 5.95 -24.44
N GLY A 3 -20.95 5.07 -24.71
CA GLY A 3 -21.54 4.19 -23.70
C GLY A 3 -20.59 3.10 -23.18
N GLU A 4 -19.81 2.47 -24.05
CA GLU A 4 -18.89 1.37 -23.67
C GLU A 4 -17.71 1.85 -22.82
N THR A 5 -17.17 3.04 -23.11
CA THR A 5 -16.10 3.65 -22.30
C THR A 5 -16.60 4.02 -20.91
N GLN A 6 -17.82 4.58 -20.80
CA GLN A 6 -18.41 4.89 -19.49
C GLN A 6 -18.70 3.63 -18.65
N LEU A 7 -19.23 2.58 -19.26
CA LEU A 7 -19.46 1.28 -18.61
C LEU A 7 -18.16 0.66 -18.09
N ARG A 8 -17.08 0.74 -18.87
CA ARG A 8 -15.77 0.23 -18.48
C ARG A 8 -15.17 1.00 -17.31
N THR A 9 -15.28 2.33 -17.30
CA THR A 9 -14.80 3.18 -16.19
C THR A 9 -15.57 2.92 -14.89
N ARG A 10 -16.91 2.81 -14.97
CA ARG A 10 -17.74 2.49 -13.80
C ARG A 10 -17.40 1.13 -13.20
N SER A 11 -17.16 0.13 -14.06
CA SER A 11 -16.78 -1.21 -13.62
C SER A 11 -15.43 -1.19 -12.88
N LYS A 12 -14.44 -0.45 -13.37
CA LYS A 12 -13.14 -0.30 -12.69
C LYS A 12 -13.27 0.38 -11.33
N LEU A 13 -14.07 1.43 -11.22
CA LEU A 13 -14.27 2.14 -9.95
C LEU A 13 -14.87 1.21 -8.88
N ILE A 14 -15.86 0.40 -9.23
CA ILE A 14 -16.47 -0.58 -8.31
C ILE A 14 -15.42 -1.61 -7.86
N ILE A 15 -14.59 -2.10 -8.80
CA ILE A 15 -13.50 -3.02 -8.48
C ILE A 15 -12.51 -2.36 -7.51
N TRP A 16 -12.13 -1.11 -7.75
CA TRP A 16 -11.19 -0.39 -6.86
C TRP A 16 -11.75 -0.23 -5.46
N ILE A 17 -13.00 0.19 -5.32
CA ILE A 17 -13.67 0.30 -4.02
C ILE A 17 -13.72 -1.06 -3.31
N SER A 18 -14.04 -2.12 -4.05
CA SER A 18 -14.10 -3.49 -3.51
C SER A 18 -12.73 -3.97 -3.03
N ILE A 19 -11.65 -3.66 -3.77
CA ILE A 19 -10.28 -3.99 -3.38
C ILE A 19 -9.86 -3.16 -2.15
N VAL A 20 -10.20 -1.87 -2.07
CA VAL A 20 -9.93 -1.06 -0.87
C VAL A 20 -10.63 -1.64 0.35
N ALA A 21 -11.91 -2.01 0.24
CA ALA A 21 -12.63 -2.67 1.32
C ALA A 21 -11.99 -4.02 1.71
N LEU A 22 -11.55 -4.80 0.72
CA LEU A 22 -10.81 -6.03 0.94
C LEU A 22 -9.46 -5.78 1.65
N SER A 23 -8.71 -4.73 1.28
CA SER A 23 -7.46 -4.35 1.96
C SER A 23 -7.70 -4.17 3.46
N ILE A 24 -8.78 -3.48 3.84
CA ILE A 24 -9.12 -3.21 5.24
C ILE A 24 -9.38 -4.53 5.97
N VAL A 25 -10.17 -5.42 5.38
CA VAL A 25 -10.47 -6.73 5.97
C VAL A 25 -9.19 -7.56 6.13
N LEU A 26 -8.33 -7.62 5.10
CA LEU A 26 -7.07 -8.37 5.14
C LEU A 26 -6.10 -7.79 6.18
N LEU A 27 -6.02 -6.46 6.29
CA LEU A 27 -5.19 -5.80 7.30
C LEU A 27 -5.65 -6.15 8.72
N ILE A 28 -6.96 -6.10 8.98
CA ILE A 28 -7.55 -6.49 10.27
C ILE A 28 -7.28 -7.96 10.57
N ILE A 29 -7.39 -8.84 9.57
CA ILE A 29 -7.10 -10.27 9.72
C ILE A 29 -5.62 -10.48 10.09
N GLY A 30 -4.72 -9.82 9.37
CA GLY A 30 -3.28 -9.84 9.63
C GLY A 30 -2.95 -9.41 11.05
N TYR A 31 -3.48 -8.26 11.46
CA TYR A 31 -3.25 -7.67 12.77
C TYR A 31 -3.85 -8.47 13.93
N SER A 32 -5.07 -8.99 13.76
CA SER A 32 -5.81 -9.58 14.87
C SER A 32 -5.52 -11.06 15.06
N TYR A 33 -5.31 -11.79 13.96
CA TYR A 33 -5.32 -13.26 13.98
C TYR A 33 -4.03 -13.88 13.44
N LEU A 34 -3.44 -13.34 12.38
CA LEU A 34 -2.35 -14.02 11.69
C LEU A 34 -0.95 -13.67 12.20
N TYR A 35 -0.81 -12.65 13.05
CA TYR A 35 0.48 -12.30 13.64
C TYR A 35 1.11 -13.44 14.46
N VAL A 36 0.30 -14.29 15.12
CA VAL A 36 0.82 -15.45 15.86
C VAL A 36 1.27 -16.61 14.97
N VAL A 37 0.84 -16.61 13.70
CA VAL A 37 1.13 -17.68 12.73
C VAL A 37 2.48 -17.43 12.04
N PHE A 38 2.86 -16.17 11.84
CA PHE A 38 4.12 -15.83 11.21
C PHE A 38 5.33 -16.18 12.10
N PRO A 39 6.43 -16.70 11.52
CA PRO A 39 7.66 -16.92 12.27
C PRO A 39 8.16 -15.62 12.90
N LYS A 40 8.51 -15.64 14.19
CA LYS A 40 8.95 -14.43 14.91
C LYS A 40 10.11 -13.71 14.21
N GLY A 41 11.10 -14.46 13.72
CA GLY A 41 12.23 -13.85 13.00
C GLY A 41 11.82 -13.12 11.72
N LEU A 42 10.72 -13.53 11.06
CA LEU A 42 10.18 -12.82 9.90
C LEU A 42 9.47 -11.53 10.33
N LEU A 43 8.72 -11.55 11.44
CA LEU A 43 8.08 -10.37 11.99
C LEU A 43 9.10 -9.35 12.52
N GLU A 44 10.16 -9.82 13.16
CA GLU A 44 11.29 -8.99 13.61
C GLU A 44 11.98 -8.30 12.43
N GLN A 45 12.23 -9.01 11.32
CA GLN A 45 12.75 -8.39 10.11
C GLN A 45 11.80 -7.31 9.56
N GLY A 46 10.49 -7.58 9.58
CA GLY A 46 9.49 -6.60 9.17
C GLY A 46 9.46 -5.36 10.05
N VAL A 47 9.52 -5.54 11.37
CA VAL A 47 9.60 -4.45 12.35
C VAL A 47 10.89 -3.65 12.20
N ASN A 48 12.04 -4.31 12.08
CA ASN A 48 13.32 -3.64 11.90
C ASN A 48 13.31 -2.78 10.63
N ARG A 49 12.75 -3.31 9.53
CA ARG A 49 12.60 -2.54 8.29
C ARG A 49 11.67 -1.33 8.44
N LEU A 50 10.58 -1.46 9.20
CA LEU A 50 9.69 -0.33 9.51
C LEU A 50 10.46 0.74 10.31
N SER A 51 11.21 0.34 11.33
CA SER A 51 12.06 1.24 12.12
C SER A 51 13.13 1.92 11.27
N GLU A 52 13.80 1.18 10.37
CA GLU A 52 14.79 1.73 9.43
C GLU A 52 14.18 2.79 8.51
N VAL A 53 12.99 2.54 7.94
CA VAL A 53 12.29 3.52 7.09
C VAL A 53 11.99 4.81 7.86
N VAL A 54 11.53 4.69 9.11
CA VAL A 54 11.25 5.85 9.97
C VAL A 54 12.55 6.58 10.33
N GLU A 55 13.58 5.85 10.75
CA GLU A 55 14.88 6.44 11.11
C GLU A 55 15.56 7.12 9.91
N GLU A 56 15.54 6.52 8.72
CA GLU A 56 16.09 7.11 7.50
C GLU A 56 15.35 8.37 7.05
N GLY A 57 14.03 8.38 7.27
CA GLY A 57 13.18 9.54 7.07
C GLY A 57 13.50 10.67 8.05
N LEU A 58 13.82 10.34 9.30
CA LEU A 58 14.08 11.28 10.40
C LEU A 58 15.56 11.65 10.60
N LYS A 59 16.50 11.04 9.85
CA LYS A 59 17.94 11.30 9.99
C LYS A 59 18.22 12.81 9.99
N SER A 60 18.76 13.27 11.13
CA SER A 60 19.03 14.66 11.53
C SER A 60 19.49 15.55 10.38
N SER A 61 18.54 16.21 9.73
CA SER A 61 18.82 17.36 8.89
C SER A 61 18.87 18.59 9.78
N LYS A 62 19.97 19.35 9.69
CA LYS A 62 20.00 20.77 10.09
C LYS A 62 19.11 21.65 9.19
N ASP A 63 18.34 21.04 8.29
CA ASP A 63 17.63 21.68 7.19
C ASP A 63 16.17 21.99 7.51
N SER A 64 15.58 22.77 6.62
CA SER A 64 14.24 23.34 6.72
C SER A 64 13.14 22.27 6.89
N SER A 65 12.00 22.65 7.49
CA SER A 65 10.83 21.77 7.63
C SER A 65 10.38 21.13 6.32
N ILE A 66 10.62 21.79 5.18
CA ILE A 66 10.27 21.29 3.84
C ILE A 66 11.16 20.11 3.44
N ASP A 67 12.46 20.18 3.72
CA ASP A 67 13.42 19.12 3.36
C ASP A 67 13.13 17.83 4.12
N LEU A 68 12.73 17.94 5.40
CA LEU A 68 12.30 16.81 6.21
C LEU A 68 11.05 16.14 5.63
N ILE A 69 10.00 16.91 5.30
CA ILE A 69 8.75 16.37 4.73
C ILE A 69 9.03 15.67 3.39
N LEU A 70 9.85 16.27 2.53
CA LEU A 70 10.21 15.68 1.23
C LEU A 70 11.01 14.38 1.39
N ARG A 71 11.97 14.34 2.32
CA ARG A 71 12.75 13.13 2.63
C ARG A 71 11.85 12.01 3.16
N LEU A 72 10.96 12.31 4.11
CA LEU A 72 9.98 11.34 4.63
C LEU A 72 9.11 10.81 3.50
N THR A 73 8.56 11.71 2.68
CA THR A 73 7.72 11.36 1.52
C THR A 73 8.43 10.39 0.58
N LEU A 74 9.68 10.69 0.20
CA LEU A 74 10.44 9.83 -0.72
C LEU A 74 10.78 8.48 -0.10
N THR A 75 11.07 8.43 1.20
CA THR A 75 11.42 7.18 1.90
C THR A 75 10.20 6.26 2.02
N ILE A 76 9.06 6.81 2.46
CA ILE A 76 7.78 6.09 2.53
C ILE A 76 7.35 5.61 1.14
N MET A 77 7.39 6.51 0.15
CA MET A 77 7.07 6.19 -1.24
C MET A 77 7.96 5.06 -1.78
N ALA A 78 9.27 5.09 -1.53
CA ALA A 78 10.20 4.07 -2.01
C ALA A 78 9.87 2.69 -1.40
N ASN A 79 9.56 2.64 -0.10
CA ASN A 79 9.14 1.39 0.54
C ASN A 79 7.85 0.84 -0.09
N ASN A 80 6.84 1.69 -0.25
CA ASN A 80 5.52 1.27 -0.72
C ASN A 80 5.49 1.02 -2.24
N ALA A 81 6.43 1.62 -2.98
CA ALA A 81 6.65 1.38 -4.40
C ALA A 81 7.07 -0.05 -4.68
N ILE A 82 7.84 -0.69 -3.80
CA ILE A 82 8.23 -2.09 -3.95
C ILE A 82 6.99 -2.98 -3.93
N ALA A 83 6.12 -2.80 -2.93
CA ALA A 83 4.85 -3.52 -2.84
C ALA A 83 3.97 -3.25 -4.07
N ASN A 84 3.80 -1.99 -4.47
CA ASN A 84 2.98 -1.62 -5.62
C ASN A 84 3.49 -2.24 -6.93
N THR A 85 4.82 -2.30 -7.11
CA THR A 85 5.46 -2.96 -8.26
C THR A 85 5.11 -4.45 -8.29
N LEU A 86 5.19 -5.13 -7.14
CA LEU A 86 4.83 -6.54 -7.03
C LEU A 86 3.36 -6.77 -7.36
N PHE A 87 2.46 -5.90 -6.90
CA PHE A 87 1.02 -6.02 -7.17
C PHE A 87 0.68 -5.81 -8.64
N ALA A 88 1.47 -5.01 -9.35
CA ALA A 88 1.34 -4.79 -10.77
C ALA A 88 1.72 -6.03 -11.60
N LEU A 89 2.57 -6.94 -11.09
CA LEU A 89 3.02 -8.10 -11.86
C LEU A 89 1.84 -8.99 -12.29
N PRO A 90 1.68 -9.30 -13.60
CA PRO A 90 0.68 -10.24 -14.07
C PRO A 90 0.86 -11.62 -13.42
N PHE A 91 -0.23 -12.37 -13.29
CA PHE A 91 -0.33 -13.71 -12.69
C PHE A 91 -0.05 -13.78 -11.18
N VAL A 92 1.03 -13.17 -10.70
CA VAL A 92 1.51 -13.30 -9.32
C VAL A 92 1.12 -12.12 -8.43
N GLY A 93 0.81 -10.96 -9.01
CA GLY A 93 0.45 -9.74 -8.27
C GLY A 93 -0.67 -9.92 -7.25
N PRO A 94 -1.78 -10.63 -7.55
CA PRO A 94 -2.83 -10.90 -6.58
C PRO A 94 -2.36 -11.69 -5.34
N LEU A 95 -1.41 -12.63 -5.51
CA LEU A 95 -0.87 -13.39 -4.39
C LEU A 95 0.02 -12.52 -3.51
N PHE A 96 0.90 -11.72 -4.11
CA PHE A 96 1.71 -10.75 -3.38
C PHE A 96 0.86 -9.71 -2.65
N TYR A 97 -0.22 -9.25 -3.27
CA TYR A 97 -1.14 -8.30 -2.65
C TYR A 97 -1.74 -8.85 -1.36
N VAL A 98 -2.33 -10.06 -1.40
CA VAL A 98 -2.92 -10.66 -0.20
C VAL A 98 -1.86 -10.88 0.88
N TYR A 99 -0.71 -11.44 0.49
CA TYR A 99 0.40 -11.67 1.41
C TYR A 99 0.87 -10.39 2.08
N THR A 100 1.17 -9.35 1.30
CA THR A 100 1.73 -8.10 1.81
C THR A 100 0.76 -7.39 2.74
N ILE A 101 -0.54 -7.28 2.40
CA ILE A 101 -1.51 -6.59 3.28
C ILE A 101 -1.68 -7.32 4.61
N VAL A 102 -1.80 -8.66 4.57
CA VAL A 102 -1.88 -9.48 5.79
C VAL A 102 -0.61 -9.37 6.62
N PHE A 103 0.56 -9.45 5.97
CA PHE A 103 1.85 -9.39 6.63
C PHE A 103 2.12 -8.01 7.24
N THR A 104 1.75 -6.91 6.57
CA THR A 104 1.80 -5.55 7.12
C THR A 104 0.95 -5.45 8.39
N GLY A 105 -0.27 -5.99 8.38
CA GLY A 105 -1.11 -6.05 9.58
C GLY A 105 -0.43 -6.80 10.73
N ALA A 106 0.19 -7.94 10.43
CA ALA A 106 0.92 -8.74 11.41
C ALA A 106 2.17 -8.02 11.97
N ILE A 107 2.96 -7.36 11.12
CA ILE A 107 4.11 -6.54 11.54
C ILE A 107 3.65 -5.42 12.47
N LEU A 108 2.59 -4.69 12.11
CA LEU A 108 2.06 -3.61 12.92
C LEU A 108 1.61 -4.10 14.29
N ARG A 109 0.96 -5.26 14.37
CA ARG A 109 0.60 -5.87 15.65
C ARG A 109 1.84 -6.21 16.48
N TYR A 110 2.83 -6.83 15.86
CA TYR A 110 4.05 -7.23 16.55
C TYR A 110 4.84 -6.01 17.06
N TYR A 111 4.92 -4.94 16.26
CA TYR A 111 5.51 -3.66 16.67
C TYR A 111 4.86 -3.11 17.94
N VAL A 112 3.52 -3.09 17.98
CA VAL A 112 2.76 -2.62 19.13
C VAL A 112 3.04 -3.44 20.39
N GLU A 113 3.13 -4.76 20.27
CA GLU A 113 3.45 -5.65 21.40
C GLU A 113 4.85 -5.40 21.98
N LEU A 114 5.80 -5.02 21.12
CA LEU A 114 7.18 -4.72 21.53
C LEU A 114 7.29 -3.35 22.21
N TYR A 115 6.72 -2.30 21.60
CA TYR A 115 7.05 -0.91 21.93
C TYR A 115 5.93 -0.13 22.62
N THR A 116 4.68 -0.59 22.54
CA THR A 116 3.51 0.23 22.92
C THR A 116 2.60 -0.50 23.91
N LYS A 117 3.20 -1.22 24.86
CA LYS A 117 2.50 -2.04 25.87
C LYS A 117 1.44 -1.31 26.71
N SER A 118 1.48 0.01 26.76
CA SER A 118 0.55 0.85 27.53
C SER A 118 -0.69 1.30 26.75
N ILE A 119 -0.70 1.18 25.42
CA ILE A 119 -1.83 1.61 24.59
C ILE A 119 -2.63 0.37 24.15
N PRO A 120 -3.96 0.36 24.37
CA PRO A 120 -4.82 -0.72 23.88
C PRO A 120 -4.65 -0.91 22.37
N HIS A 121 -4.47 -2.16 21.95
CA HIS A 121 -4.17 -2.51 20.57
C HIS A 121 -5.26 -2.04 19.59
N GLU A 122 -6.52 -2.07 20.02
CA GLU A 122 -7.67 -1.62 19.24
C GLU A 122 -7.60 -0.13 18.91
N LYS A 123 -7.04 0.68 19.82
CA LYS A 123 -6.89 2.14 19.58
C LYS A 123 -5.86 2.41 18.49
N ILE A 124 -4.79 1.63 18.42
CA ILE A 124 -3.75 1.80 17.38
C ILE A 124 -4.30 1.36 16.03
N MET A 125 -5.00 0.22 15.97
CA MET A 125 -5.69 -0.22 14.75
C MET A 125 -6.70 0.84 14.28
N LEU A 126 -7.52 1.37 15.19
CA LEU A 126 -8.47 2.42 14.85
C LEU A 126 -7.76 3.66 14.32
N SER A 127 -6.67 4.09 14.97
CA SER A 127 -5.86 5.22 14.50
C SER A 127 -5.40 5.02 13.06
N LEU A 128 -4.82 3.85 12.74
CA LEU A 128 -4.39 3.49 11.38
C LEU A 128 -5.56 3.50 10.39
N LEU A 129 -6.73 2.97 10.76
CA LEU A 129 -7.90 2.98 9.89
C LEU A 129 -8.57 4.36 9.79
N THR A 130 -8.25 5.32 10.66
CA THR A 130 -8.75 6.69 10.53
C THR A 130 -7.80 7.62 9.79
N THR A 131 -6.54 7.20 9.57
CA THR A 131 -5.59 8.05 8.86
C THR A 131 -5.86 8.09 7.35
N PRO A 132 -5.88 9.28 6.73
CA PRO A 132 -6.26 9.42 5.33
C PRO A 132 -5.27 8.76 4.37
N HIS A 133 -3.96 8.74 4.69
CA HIS A 133 -2.95 8.15 3.82
C HIS A 133 -3.20 6.65 3.56
N THR A 134 -3.75 5.91 4.53
CA THR A 134 -4.07 4.49 4.41
C THR A 134 -5.05 4.21 3.27
N TYR A 135 -6.09 5.02 3.12
CA TYR A 135 -7.07 4.86 2.04
C TYR A 135 -6.52 5.26 0.67
N ILE A 136 -5.67 6.29 0.63
CA ILE A 136 -5.02 6.74 -0.61
C ILE A 136 -4.03 5.67 -1.09
N GLU A 137 -3.27 5.07 -0.17
CA GLU A 137 -2.37 3.95 -0.46
C GLU A 137 -3.15 2.73 -0.97
N PHE A 138 -4.21 2.33 -0.29
CA PHE A 138 -5.03 1.20 -0.75
C PHE A 138 -5.66 1.46 -2.11
N LEU A 139 -6.00 2.71 -2.44
CA LEU A 139 -6.44 3.07 -3.78
C LEU A 139 -5.33 2.89 -4.81
N ALA A 140 -4.09 3.32 -4.51
CA ALA A 140 -2.94 3.10 -5.38
C ALA A 140 -2.73 1.61 -5.67
N TYR A 141 -2.77 0.78 -4.63
CA TYR A 141 -2.65 -0.68 -4.73
C TYR A 141 -3.81 -1.31 -5.51
N ALA A 142 -5.04 -0.83 -5.30
CA ALA A 142 -6.21 -1.30 -6.02
C ALA A 142 -6.11 -1.04 -7.52
N ILE A 143 -5.56 0.11 -7.92
CA ILE A 143 -5.30 0.42 -9.33
C ILE A 143 -4.27 -0.56 -9.90
N ALA A 144 -3.11 -0.73 -9.25
CA ALA A 144 -2.05 -1.63 -9.71
C ALA A 144 -2.54 -3.08 -9.84
N LEU A 145 -3.23 -3.58 -8.81
CA LEU A 145 -3.77 -4.93 -8.78
C LEU A 145 -4.83 -5.15 -9.87
N THR A 146 -5.72 -4.19 -10.08
CA THR A 146 -6.75 -4.29 -11.13
C THR A 146 -6.11 -4.41 -12.50
N GLU A 147 -5.07 -3.62 -12.79
CA GLU A 147 -4.38 -3.69 -14.07
C GLU A 147 -3.56 -4.97 -14.22
N SER A 148 -2.99 -5.50 -13.14
CA SER A 148 -2.39 -6.84 -13.13
C SER A 148 -3.40 -7.91 -13.55
N ILE A 149 -4.60 -7.92 -12.96
CA ILE A 149 -5.66 -8.90 -13.26
C ILE A 149 -6.16 -8.73 -14.71
N ILE A 150 -6.37 -7.49 -15.16
CA ILE A 150 -6.80 -7.20 -16.54
C ILE A 150 -5.74 -7.68 -17.52
N LEU A 151 -4.47 -7.35 -17.31
CA LEU A 151 -3.39 -7.74 -18.21
C LEU A 151 -3.21 -9.27 -18.22
N THR A 152 -3.30 -9.92 -17.07
CA THR A 152 -3.34 -11.39 -16.94
C THR A 152 -4.44 -11.99 -17.80
N THR A 153 -5.65 -11.44 -17.71
CA THR A 153 -6.81 -11.91 -18.49
C THR A 153 -6.59 -11.73 -20.00
N VAL A 154 -5.99 -10.60 -20.40
CA VAL A 154 -5.65 -10.33 -21.82
C VAL A 154 -4.61 -11.34 -22.31
N ILE A 155 -3.53 -11.60 -21.56
CA ILE A 155 -2.47 -12.55 -21.94
C ILE A 155 -3.04 -13.96 -22.12
N VAL A 156 -3.94 -14.39 -21.22
CA VAL A 156 -4.53 -15.74 -21.28
C VAL A 156 -5.51 -15.87 -22.45
N LYS A 157 -6.31 -14.83 -22.74
CA LYS A 157 -7.41 -14.93 -23.72
C LYS A 157 -7.03 -14.49 -25.12
N THR A 158 -6.00 -13.68 -25.29
CA THR A 158 -5.73 -12.95 -26.55
C THR A 158 -4.24 -12.62 -26.72
N ILE A 159 -3.85 -12.18 -27.91
CA ILE A 159 -2.50 -11.66 -28.17
C ILE A 159 -2.42 -10.23 -27.63
N VAL A 160 -1.44 -9.97 -26.75
CA VAL A 160 -1.17 -8.64 -26.21
C VAL A 160 -0.75 -7.70 -27.34
N ASN A 161 -1.43 -6.56 -27.45
CA ASN A 161 -1.09 -5.51 -28.40
C ASN A 161 -0.59 -4.24 -27.68
N ARG A 162 -0.03 -3.31 -28.46
CA ARG A 162 0.50 -2.04 -27.95
C ARG A 162 -0.51 -1.22 -27.14
N LYS A 163 -1.80 -1.25 -27.51
CA LYS A 163 -2.85 -0.50 -26.81
C LYS A 163 -3.10 -1.05 -25.41
N HIS A 164 -3.06 -2.37 -25.23
CA HIS A 164 -3.16 -3.00 -23.91
C HIS A 164 -1.98 -2.60 -23.02
N LEU A 165 -0.76 -2.68 -23.57
CA LEU A 165 0.45 -2.35 -22.81
C LEU A 165 0.52 -0.87 -22.42
N LEU A 166 0.20 0.05 -23.35
CA LEU A 166 0.17 1.48 -23.06
C LEU A 166 -0.90 1.84 -22.02
N GLY A 167 -2.07 1.21 -22.09
CA GLY A 167 -3.13 1.42 -21.10
C GLY A 167 -2.71 0.94 -19.70
N TYR A 168 -2.09 -0.24 -19.64
CA TYR A 168 -1.53 -0.78 -18.40
C TYR A 168 -0.45 0.16 -17.82
N LEU A 169 0.53 0.58 -18.62
CA LEU A 169 1.59 1.49 -18.18
C LEU A 169 1.05 2.85 -17.72
N ALA A 170 0.08 3.42 -18.44
CA ALA A 170 -0.54 4.69 -18.06
C ALA A 170 -1.25 4.59 -16.70
N MET A 171 -1.96 3.48 -16.45
CA MET A 171 -2.62 3.25 -15.17
C MET A 171 -1.63 2.97 -14.04
N LEU A 172 -0.49 2.33 -14.34
CA LEU A 172 0.60 2.24 -13.37
C LEU A 172 1.15 3.62 -13.01
N CYS A 173 1.42 4.50 -13.98
CA CYS A 173 1.83 5.87 -13.69
C CYS A 173 0.83 6.59 -12.77
N ILE A 174 -0.48 6.40 -12.99
CA ILE A 174 -1.53 6.93 -12.11
C ILE A 174 -1.41 6.31 -10.70
N SER A 175 -1.23 4.99 -10.60
CA SER A 175 -1.03 4.32 -9.32
C SER A 175 0.17 4.88 -8.54
N TYR A 176 1.32 5.08 -9.19
CA TYR A 176 2.50 5.69 -8.54
C TYR A 176 2.25 7.16 -8.14
N ALA A 177 1.51 7.93 -8.93
CA ALA A 177 1.15 9.30 -8.56
C ALA A 177 0.24 9.34 -7.32
N VAL A 178 -0.74 8.43 -7.24
CA VAL A 178 -1.61 8.28 -6.06
C VAL A 178 -0.79 7.79 -4.86
N LEU A 179 0.15 6.88 -5.06
CA LEU A 179 1.03 6.39 -3.99
C LEU A 179 1.94 7.49 -3.45
N PHE A 180 2.48 8.36 -4.32
CA PHE A 180 3.26 9.52 -3.91
C PHE A 180 2.42 10.48 -3.06
N LEU A 181 1.15 10.70 -3.44
CA LEU A 181 0.23 11.50 -2.65
C LEU A 181 -0.03 10.87 -1.27
N ALA A 182 -0.19 9.54 -1.18
CA ALA A 182 -0.35 8.85 0.10
C ALA A 182 0.87 9.09 1.00
N ALA A 183 2.08 8.84 0.47
CA ALA A 183 3.34 9.05 1.19
C ALA A 183 3.53 10.50 1.65
N PHE A 184 3.11 11.47 0.83
CA PHE A 184 3.17 12.89 1.19
C PHE A 184 2.22 13.23 2.34
N VAL A 185 0.98 12.73 2.30
CA VAL A 185 0.00 12.91 3.38
C VAL A 185 0.47 12.23 4.66
N GLU A 186 1.09 11.05 4.57
CA GLU A 186 1.69 10.35 5.71
C GLU A 186 2.84 11.14 6.31
N ALA A 187 3.77 11.63 5.49
CA ALA A 187 4.89 12.46 5.94
C ALA A 187 4.43 13.74 6.64
N LEU A 188 3.41 14.42 6.12
CA LEU A 188 2.79 15.57 6.78
C LEU A 188 2.19 15.19 8.13
N THR A 189 1.49 14.05 8.20
CA THR A 189 0.91 13.56 9.45
C THR A 189 2.02 13.31 10.47
N MET A 190 3.07 12.58 10.10
CA MET A 190 4.22 12.34 10.98
C MET A 190 4.86 13.64 11.46
N TYR A 191 5.08 14.62 10.56
CA TYR A 191 5.69 15.91 10.92
C TYR A 191 4.87 16.72 11.94
N PHE A 192 3.54 16.68 11.88
CA PHE A 192 2.70 17.43 12.83
C PHE A 192 2.46 16.71 14.16
N PHE A 193 2.68 15.41 14.22
CA PHE A 193 2.46 14.58 15.42
C PHE A 193 3.75 14.09 16.10
N LEU A 194 4.93 14.32 15.50
CA LEU A 194 6.27 14.23 16.11
C LEU A 194 6.68 15.56 16.73
#